data_AF-A0A645HD37-F1
#
_entry.id   AF-A0A645HD37-F1
#
_cell.length_a   1.000
_cell.length_b   1.000
_cell.length_c   1.000
_cell.angle_alpha   90.00
_cell.angle_beta   90.00
_cell.angle_gamma   90.00
#
_symmetry.space_group_name_H-M   'P 1'
#
loop_
_entity.id
_entity.type
_entity.pdbx_description
1 polymer ?
#
loop_
_entity_poly.entity_id
_entity_poly.type
_entity_poly.pdbx_seq_one_letter_code
_entity_poly.pdbx_strand_id
1 'polypeptide(L)'
;MKKNIIAIICSIFILAGCDDFLDRQPLSDMSPGTFFQSKGDMRTWNAGIYDALQSTLHQKHLDWGDLRSDNYHTTGTKVRKFI
;
A
#
# COMPACT_ATOMS: atom_id res chain seq x y z
N MET A 1 -29.56 13.11 48.77
CA MET A 1 -28.63 12.01 48.42
C MET A 1 -28.81 11.51 46.99
N LYS A 2 -30.04 11.23 46.54
CA LYS A 2 -30.35 10.71 45.19
C LYS A 2 -29.91 11.64 44.03
N LYS A 3 -30.07 12.96 44.20
CA LYS A 3 -29.67 14.00 43.22
C LYS A 3 -28.15 14.06 43.00
N ASN A 4 -27.36 13.80 44.05
CA ASN A 4 -25.90 13.81 43.96
C ASN A 4 -25.37 12.56 43.26
N ILE A 5 -26.07 11.43 43.42
CA ILE A 5 -25.76 10.18 42.71
C ILE A 5 -25.99 10.34 41.20
N ILE A 6 -27.09 11.00 40.80
CA ILE A 6 -27.38 11.26 39.37
C ILE A 6 -26.30 12.16 38.73
N ALA A 7 -25.86 13.20 39.45
CA ALA A 7 -24.81 14.09 38.96
C ALA A 7 -23.47 13.36 38.74
N ILE A 8 -23.11 12.44 39.64
CA ILE A 8 -21.88 11.63 39.53
C ILE A 8 -21.96 10.68 38.32
N ILE A 9 -23.11 10.03 38.12
CA ILE A 9 -23.32 9.13 36.97
C ILE A 9 -23.22 9.91 35.65
N CYS A 10 -23.83 11.10 35.56
CA CYS A 10 -23.70 11.94 34.36
C CYS A 10 -22.25 12.40 34.10
N SER A 11 -21.47 12.71 35.14
CA SER A 11 -20.07 13.11 34.96
C SER A 11 -19.17 11.99 34.42
N ILE A 12 -19.48 10.72 34.72
CA ILE A 12 -18.73 9.56 34.20
C ILE A 12 -18.99 9.36 32.70
N PHE A 13 -20.21 9.61 32.23
CA PHE A 13 -20.55 9.50 30.80
C PHE A 13 -19.89 10.57 29.93
N ILE A 14 -19.59 11.76 30.48
CA ILE A 14 -18.92 12.84 29.74
C ILE A 14 -17.42 12.54 29.52
N LEU A 15 -16.82 11.74 30.42
CA LEU A 15 -15.40 11.38 30.36
C LEU A 15 -15.15 10.08 29.59
N ALA A 16 -16.19 9.32 29.26
CA ALA A 16 -16.12 8.11 28.45
C ALA A 16 -16.14 8.44 26.95
N GLY A 17 -15.15 9.19 26.48
CA GLY A 17 -14.88 9.37 25.05
C GLY A 17 -14.23 8.12 24.46
N CYS A 18 -14.48 7.83 23.18
CA CYS A 18 -13.82 6.74 22.46
C CYS A 18 -12.79 7.35 21.49
N ASP A 19 -11.50 7.10 21.72
CA ASP A 19 -10.41 7.66 20.91
C ASP A 19 -10.28 6.99 19.53
N ASP A 20 -10.66 5.71 19.41
CA ASP A 20 -10.51 4.89 18.19
C ASP A 20 -11.67 5.03 17.18
N PHE A 21 -12.60 5.98 17.36
CA PHE A 21 -13.74 6.14 16.45
C PHE A 21 -13.32 6.62 15.05
N LEU A 22 -12.28 7.46 14.97
CA LEU A 22 -11.81 8.06 13.72
C LEU A 22 -10.78 7.20 12.99
N ASP A 23 -10.06 6.33 13.70
CA ASP A 23 -8.99 5.51 13.15
C ASP A 23 -9.52 4.14 12.67
N ARG A 24 -10.33 4.17 11.61
CA ARG A 24 -10.78 2.93 10.95
C ARG A 24 -9.69 2.37 10.04
N GLN A 25 -9.38 1.10 10.25
CA GLN A 25 -8.60 0.32 9.30
C GLN A 25 -9.42 0.08 8.02
N PRO A 26 -8.79 0.09 6.83
CA PRO A 26 -9.47 -0.21 5.58
C PRO A 26 -10.00 -1.65 5.58
N LEU A 27 -11.21 -1.84 5.05
CA LEU A 27 -11.87 -3.16 4.97
C LEU A 27 -11.36 -4.01 3.80
N SER A 28 -10.96 -3.36 2.71
CA SER A 28 -10.56 -4.02 1.46
C SER A 28 -9.05 -4.18 1.32
N ASP A 29 -8.27 -3.39 2.06
CA ASP A 29 -6.82 -3.33 1.91
C ASP A 29 -6.12 -3.98 3.09
N MET A 30 -4.96 -4.58 2.81
CA MET A 30 -4.11 -5.14 3.85
C MET A 30 -3.53 -4.02 4.70
N SER A 31 -3.96 -3.93 5.96
CA SER A 31 -3.48 -2.91 6.86
C SER A 31 -2.20 -3.35 7.58
N PRO A 32 -1.20 -2.46 7.76
CA PRO A 32 0.03 -2.81 8.46
C PRO A 32 -0.20 -3.30 9.89
N GLY A 33 -1.25 -2.80 10.56
CA GLY A 33 -1.60 -3.21 11.93
C GLY A 33 -2.10 -4.65 12.03
N THR A 34 -2.67 -5.20 10.96
CA THR A 34 -3.32 -6.53 10.99
C THR A 34 -2.59 -7.58 10.16
N PHE A 35 -1.78 -7.17 9.19
CA PHE A 35 -1.19 -8.09 8.22
C PHE A 35 0.12 -8.75 8.70
N PHE A 36 0.93 -8.08 9.53
CA PHE A 36 2.29 -8.55 9.87
C PHE A 36 2.32 -9.42 11.15
N GLN A 37 1.44 -10.42 11.25
CA GLN A 37 1.22 -11.17 12.50
C GLN A 37 1.95 -12.53 12.53
N SER A 38 2.19 -13.14 11.38
CA SER A 38 2.78 -14.47 11.29
C SER A 38 3.94 -14.56 10.31
N LYS A 39 4.72 -15.64 10.46
CA LYS A 39 5.78 -15.99 9.49
C LYS A 39 5.20 -16.30 8.09
N GLY A 40 3.94 -16.76 8.02
CA GLY A 40 3.24 -17.00 6.77
C GLY A 40 3.01 -15.68 6.02
N ASP A 41 2.54 -14.66 6.73
CA ASP A 41 2.28 -13.33 6.16
C ASP A 41 3.55 -12.71 5.58
N MET A 42 4.70 -12.95 6.23
CA MET A 42 5.99 -12.45 5.75
C MET A 42 6.45 -13.15 4.48
N ARG A 43 6.13 -14.44 4.32
CA ARG A 43 6.39 -15.16 3.06
C ARG A 43 5.51 -14.61 1.94
N THR A 44 4.23 -14.38 2.22
CA THR A 44 3.28 -13.81 1.26
C THR A 44 3.70 -12.39 0.85
N TRP A 45 4.08 -11.55 1.81
CA TRP A 45 4.61 -10.21 1.56
C TRP A 45 5.84 -10.25 0.64
N ASN A 46 6.81 -11.09 0.97
CA ASN A 46 8.03 -11.22 0.18
C ASN A 46 7.73 -11.73 -1.24
N ALA A 47 6.81 -12.69 -1.39
CA ALA A 47 6.38 -13.15 -2.71
C ALA A 47 5.75 -12.02 -3.54
N GLY A 48 4.89 -11.21 -2.93
CA GLY A 48 4.25 -10.06 -3.60
C GLY A 48 5.26 -8.99 -4.06
N ILE A 49 6.31 -8.73 -3.26
CA ILE A 49 7.40 -7.83 -3.68
C ILE A 49 8.08 -8.35 -4.96
N TYR A 50 8.43 -9.64 -4.99
CA TYR A 50 9.11 -10.22 -6.14
C TYR A 50 8.21 -10.33 -7.38
N ASP A 51 6.91 -10.57 -7.21
CA ASP A 51 5.93 -10.57 -8.31
C ASP A 51 5.82 -9.17 -8.96
N ALA A 52 5.66 -8.12 -8.15
CA ALA A 52 5.65 -6.75 -8.62
C ALA A 52 6.97 -6.36 -9.31
N LEU A 53 8.10 -6.76 -8.72
CA LEU A 53 9.43 -6.51 -9.30
C LEU A 53 9.59 -7.22 -10.64
N GLN A 54 9.16 -8.48 -10.76
CA GLN A 54 9.24 -9.25 -12.00
C GLN A 54 8.49 -8.54 -13.13
N SER A 55 7.28 -8.04 -12.88
CA SER A 55 6.52 -7.31 -13.91
C SER A 55 7.25 -6.04 -14.40
N THR A 56 7.93 -5.34 -13.49
CA THR A 56 8.72 -4.13 -13.80
C THR A 56 9.98 -4.49 -14.62
N LEU A 57 10.69 -5.54 -14.21
CA LEU A 57 11.91 -6.00 -14.88
C LEU A 57 11.64 -6.81 -16.15
N HIS A 58 10.39 -7.13 -16.51
CA HIS A 58 10.14 -7.90 -17.73
C HIS A 58 10.34 -7.08 -19.02
N GLN A 59 9.79 -5.87 -19.05
CA GLN A 59 9.84 -4.99 -20.24
C GLN A 59 10.00 -3.51 -19.88
N LYS A 60 9.37 -3.06 -18.79
CA LYS A 60 9.34 -1.63 -18.44
C LYS A 60 10.72 -1.03 -18.22
N HIS A 61 11.64 -1.79 -17.62
CA HIS A 61 13.02 -1.32 -17.45
C HIS A 61 13.79 -1.17 -18.79
N LEU A 62 13.51 -2.02 -19.79
CA LEU A 62 14.09 -1.91 -21.14
C LEU A 62 13.47 -0.74 -21.90
N ASP A 63 12.14 -0.58 -21.83
CA ASP A 63 11.41 0.52 -22.48
C ASP A 63 11.85 1.90 -21.98
N TRP A 64 12.16 2.03 -20.69
CA TRP A 64 12.60 3.29 -20.10
C TRP A 64 14.11 3.49 -20.11
N GLY A 65 14.90 2.43 -19.93
CA GLY A 65 16.36 2.49 -19.87
C GLY A 65 17.02 2.39 -21.23
N ASP A 66 16.84 1.25 -21.91
CA ASP A 66 17.60 0.90 -23.11
C ASP A 66 17.01 1.51 -24.39
N LEU A 67 15.68 1.55 -24.52
CA LEU A 67 15.01 2.10 -25.69
C LEU A 67 15.29 3.61 -25.90
N ARG A 68 15.66 4.33 -24.83
CA ARG A 68 16.01 5.75 -24.87
C ARG A 68 17.51 5.99 -25.10
N SER A 69 18.32 4.93 -25.03
CA SER A 69 19.73 5.00 -25.42
C SER A 69 19.86 5.06 -26.95
N ASP A 70 21.06 5.36 -27.42
CA ASP A 70 21.40 5.29 -28.85
C ASP A 70 21.53 3.86 -29.38
N ASN A 71 21.32 2.83 -28.53
CA ASN A 71 21.41 1.42 -28.91
C ASN A 71 20.15 0.86 -29.60
N TYR A 72 19.09 1.67 -29.76
CA TYR A 72 17.84 1.22 -30.36
C TYR A 72 17.37 2.13 -31.51
N HIS A 73 16.92 1.52 -32.60
CA HIS A 73 16.30 2.22 -33.73
C HIS A 73 14.91 1.65 -34.04
N THR A 74 13.88 2.50 -34.03
CA THR A 74 12.51 2.09 -34.33
C THR A 74 12.37 1.79 -35.83
N THR A 75 11.78 0.66 -36.18
CA THR A 75 11.62 0.22 -37.58
C THR A 75 10.41 0.87 -38.30
N GLY A 76 9.83 1.92 -37.72
CA GLY A 76 8.62 2.58 -38.20
C GLY A 76 8.91 3.74 -39.15
N THR A 77 8.70 3.50 -40.46
CA THR A 77 8.69 4.47 -41.58
C THR A 77 9.99 5.26 -41.84
N LYS A 78 10.82 4.66 -42.71
CA LYS A 78 11.84 5.24 -43.60
C LYS A 78 12.81 6.26 -42.99
N VAL A 79 13.95 5.77 -42.49
CA VAL A 79 15.22 5.84 -43.22
C VAL A 79 16.01 4.60 -42.83
N ARG A 80 16.15 3.65 -43.77
CA ARG A 80 17.19 2.62 -43.66
C ARG A 80 18.53 3.33 -43.74
N LYS A 81 19.25 3.43 -42.63
CA LYS A 81 20.70 3.54 -42.66
C LYS A 81 21.26 2.28 -42.02
N PHE A 82 21.55 1.32 -42.88
CA PHE A 82 22.46 0.23 -42.55
C PHE A 82 23.80 0.85 -42.15
N ILE A 83 24.32 0.44 -41.00
CA ILE A 83 25.76 0.42 -40.75
C ILE A 83 26.32 -0.75 -41.55
#